data_AF-A0AAP7GY58-F1
#
_entry.id   AF-A0AAP7GY58-F1
#
_cell.length_a   1.000
_cell.length_b   1.000
_cell.length_c   1.000
_cell.angle_alpha   90.00
_cell.angle_beta   90.00
_cell.angle_gamma   90.00
#
_symmetry.space_group_name_H-M   'P 1'
#
loop_
_entity.id
_entity.type
_entity.pdbx_description
1 polymer ?
#
loop_
_entity_poly.entity_id
_entity_poly.type
_entity_poly.pdbx_seq_one_letter_code
_entity_poly.pdbx_strand_id
1 'polypeptide(L)' 'MTCFKAYDIRGRLGEELNVDIVYRIGRAFGEFLKPNNNYR' A
#
# COMPACT_ATOMS: atom_id res chain seq x y z
N MET A 1 -4.30 5.04 -11.18
CA MET A 1 -4.10 5.38 -9.76
C MET A 1 -5.43 5.85 -9.13
N THR A 2 -6.55 5.22 -9.49
CA THR A 2 -7.91 5.67 -9.12
C THR A 2 -8.40 5.09 -7.79
N CYS A 3 -7.73 4.06 -7.28
CA CYS A 3 -8.08 3.36 -6.05
C CYS A 3 -7.59 4.02 -4.75
N PHE A 4 -6.73 5.04 -4.81
CA PHE A 4 -6.32 5.79 -3.62
C PHE A 4 -7.29 6.94 -3.35
N LYS A 5 -7.94 6.93 -2.19
CA LYS A 5 -8.79 8.02 -1.70
C LYS A 5 -8.09 8.73 -0.54
N ALA A 6 -8.66 9.83 -0.08
CA ALA A 6 -8.05 10.67 0.95
C ALA A 6 -7.75 9.93 2.27
N TYR A 7 -8.52 8.89 2.58
CA TYR A 7 -8.45 8.20 3.87
C TYR A 7 -8.23 6.68 3.76
N ASP A 8 -8.48 6.10 2.59
CA ASP A 8 -8.39 4.65 2.39
C ASP A 8 -8.19 4.30 0.91
N ILE A 9 -8.03 3.00 0.65
CA ILE A 9 -7.85 2.45 -0.68
C ILE A 9 -9.12 1.68 -1.03
N ARG A 10 -9.87 2.18 -2.03
CA ARG A 10 -11.13 1.59 -2.51
C ARG A 10 -11.25 1.78 -4.01
N GLY A 11 -11.66 0.73 -4.70
CA GLY A 11 -11.91 0.72 -6.15
C GLY A 11 -12.53 -0.60 -6.58
N ARG A 12 -12.95 -0.67 -7.84
CA ARG A 12 -13.50 -1.91 -8.43
C ARG A 12 -12.45 -3.02 -8.47
N LEU A 13 -12.79 -4.20 -7.94
CA LEU A 13 -11.91 -5.37 -7.94
C LEU A 13 -11.60 -5.82 -9.36
N GLY A 14 -10.33 -6.13 -9.63
CA GLY A 14 -9.85 -6.61 -10.93
C GLY A 14 -9.48 -5.52 -11.92
N GLU A 15 -10.08 -4.33 -11.81
CA GLU A 15 -9.83 -3.19 -12.71
C GLU A 15 -9.02 -2.10 -12.01
N GLU A 16 -9.56 -1.52 -10.93
CA GLU A 16 -8.93 -0.42 -10.20
C GLU A 16 -8.08 -0.90 -9.01
N LEU A 17 -8.48 -2.02 -8.41
CA LEU A 17 -7.75 -2.69 -7.34
C LEU A 17 -7.54 -4.16 -7.72
N ASN A 18 -6.29 -4.54 -7.97
CA ASN A 18 -5.92 -5.89 -8.39
C ASN A 18 -4.74 -6.41 -7.56
N VAL A 19 -4.43 -7.69 -7.75
CA VAL A 19 -3.42 -8.42 -6.95
C VAL A 19 -2.03 -7.77 -7.03
N ASP A 20 -1.62 -7.30 -8.21
CA ASP A 20 -0.32 -6.62 -8.39
C ASP A 20 -0.24 -5.33 -7.56
N ILE A 21 -1.27 -4.50 -7.65
CA ILE A 21 -1.35 -3.24 -6.89
C ILE A 21 -1.33 -3.52 -5.38
N VAL A 22 -2.11 -4.50 -4.91
CA VAL A 22 -2.17 -4.87 -3.49
C VAL A 22 -0.82 -5.39 -2.99
N TYR A 23 -0.14 -6.21 -3.78
CA TYR A 23 1.20 -6.70 -3.44
C TYR A 23 2.20 -5.56 -3.27
N ARG A 24 2.20 -4.61 -4.20
CA ARG A 24 3.08 -3.43 -4.15
C ARG A 24 2.79 -2.54 -2.95
N ILE A 25 1.51 -2.34 -2.59
CA ILE A 25 1.12 -1.59 -1.39
C ILE A 25 1.66 -2.28 -0.14
N GLY A 26 1.46 -3.60 0.00
CA GLY A 26 1.93 -4.36 1.16
C GLY A 26 3.46 -4.30 1.32
N ARG A 27 4.19 -4.46 0.21
CA ARG A 27 5.65 -4.32 0.21
C ARG A 27 6.09 -2.92 0.64
N ALA A 28 5.51 -1.89 0.04
CA ALA A 28 5.86 -0.50 0.35
C ALA A 28 5.53 -0.14 1.81
N PHE A 29 4.40 -0.63 2.34
CA PHE A 29 4.03 -0.46 3.74
C PHE A 29 5.07 -1.09 4.68
N GLY A 30 5.47 -2.33 4.39
CA GLY A 30 6.50 -3.02 5.16
C GLY A 30 7.88 -2.37 5.05
N GLU A 31 8.22 -1.78 3.90
CA GLU A 31 9.48 -1.02 3.72
C GLU A 31 9.45 0.33 4.43
N PHE A 32 8.32 1.04 4.40
CA PHE A 32 8.16 2.37 4.99
C PHE A 32 8.09 2.32 6.52
N LEU A 33 7.39 1.34 7.08
CA LEU A 33 7.27 1.17 8.53
C LEU A 33 8.44 0.42 9.16
N LYS A 34 9.52 0.16 8.42
CA LYS A 34 10.71 -0.47 9.02
C LYS A 34 11.14 0.35 10.24
N PRO A 35 11.28 -0.30 11.42
CA PRO A 35 11.75 0.40 12.59
C PRO A 35 13.15 0.93 12.31
N ASN A 36 13.31 2.25 12.45
CA ASN A 36 14.64 2.84 12.50
C ASN A 36 15.27 2.36 13.81
N ASN A 37 16.19 1.40 13.73
CA ASN A 37 16.97 0.88 14.86
C ASN A 37 17.99 1.89 15.40
N ASN A 38 17.64 3.18 15.46
CA ASN A 38 18.47 4.27 15.98
C ASN A 38 18.27 4.48 17.49
N TYR A 39 17.68 3.52 18.20
CA TYR A 39 17.72 3.45 19.65
C TYR A 39 19.02 2.76 20.07
N ARG A 40 20.14 3.47 19.89
CA ARG A 40 21.41 3.25 20.56
C ARG A 40 21.80 4.53 21.27
#